data_AF-A0A5D4NVW3-F1
#
_entry.id   AF-A0A5D4NVW3-F1
#
_cell.length_a   1.000
_cell.length_b   1.000
_cell.length_c   1.000
_cell.angle_alpha   90.00
_cell.angle_beta   90.00
_cell.angle_gamma   90.00
#
_symmetry.space_group_name_H-M   'P 1'
#
loop_
_entity.id
_entity.type
_entity.pdbx_description
1 polymer ?
#
loop_
_entity_poly.entity_id
_entity_poly.type
_entity_poly.pdbx_seq_one_letter_code
_entity_poly.pdbx_strand_id
1 'polypeptide(L)'
;MYFPTLNILKNYHQIDNFVISKLDSWLGTRRQAVRKFLTPLQFSIDTDIDEEYSISLFAICTDPKIKVLQEKYIVECPHDNTILGVYTSAHEVPHRILCNECNQYIDVSLNNLVIWFELIQSPQLPQQNGKKDISRGNDIRGKAGGLRPARIKKTPTARRLLDGLDERIRSS
;
A
#
# COMPACT_ATOMS: atom_id res chain seq x y z
N MET A 1 4.58 20.89 0.30
CA MET A 1 4.00 19.61 0.70
C MET A 1 2.78 19.36 -0.15
N TYR A 2 2.67 18.20 -0.77
CA TYR A 2 1.58 17.83 -1.67
C TYR A 2 0.33 17.34 -0.92
N PHE A 3 0.50 16.72 0.26
CA PHE A 3 -0.59 16.14 1.05
C PHE A 3 -0.58 16.70 2.47
N PRO A 4 -1.30 17.80 2.76
CA PRO A 4 -1.27 18.44 4.07
C PRO A 4 -1.71 17.57 5.24
N THR A 5 -2.55 16.57 4.99
CA THR A 5 -3.00 15.55 5.93
C THR A 5 -1.85 14.73 6.49
N LEU A 6 -0.73 14.60 5.77
CA LEU A 6 0.49 13.95 6.29
C LEU A 6 1.11 14.72 7.47
N ASN A 7 0.79 16.00 7.69
CA ASN A 7 1.24 16.71 8.90
C ASN A 7 0.72 16.04 10.19
N ILE A 8 -0.40 15.32 10.13
CA ILE A 8 -0.94 14.60 11.29
C ILE A 8 0.05 13.53 11.77
N LEU A 9 0.90 13.00 10.87
CA LEU A 9 1.96 12.04 11.22
C LEU A 9 2.97 12.61 12.22
N LYS A 10 3.14 13.94 12.28
CA LYS A 10 4.06 14.59 13.24
C LYS A 10 3.62 14.41 14.69
N ASN A 11 2.35 14.10 14.93
CA ASN A 11 1.83 13.80 16.25
C ASN A 11 2.20 12.38 16.72
N TYR A 12 2.71 11.54 15.82
CA TYR A 12 3.20 10.22 16.16
C TYR A 12 4.69 10.32 16.51
N HIS A 13 5.04 10.18 17.79
CA HIS A 13 6.40 10.32 18.30
C HIS A 13 7.47 9.45 17.61
N GLN A 14 7.05 8.40 16.89
CA GLN A 14 7.92 7.47 16.21
C GLN A 14 8.24 7.86 14.76
N ILE A 15 7.61 8.93 14.23
CA ILE A 15 7.75 9.30 12.82
C ILE A 15 8.58 10.57 12.64
N ASP A 16 9.76 10.42 12.07
CA ASP A 16 10.66 11.53 11.73
C ASP A 16 10.06 12.43 10.62
N ASN A 17 10.17 13.75 10.79
CA ASN A 17 9.80 14.76 9.80
C ASN A 17 10.48 14.55 8.43
N PHE A 18 11.72 14.08 8.43
CA PHE A 18 12.47 13.72 7.22
C PHE A 18 11.76 12.61 6.44
N VAL A 19 11.24 11.60 7.13
CA VAL A 19 10.51 10.48 6.52
C VAL A 19 9.17 10.95 5.98
N ILE A 20 8.46 11.81 6.73
CA ILE A 20 7.21 12.43 6.26
C ILE A 20 7.46 13.21 4.97
N SER A 21 8.54 13.99 4.91
CA SER A 21 8.90 14.76 3.73
C SER A 21 9.28 13.87 2.54
N LYS A 22 9.97 12.76 2.78
CA LYS A 22 10.28 11.76 1.73
C LYS A 22 8.99 11.12 1.21
N LEU A 23 8.07 10.73 2.08
CA LEU A 23 6.78 10.15 1.69
C LEU A 23 5.95 11.13 0.87
N ASP A 24 5.82 12.38 1.32
CA ASP A 24 5.06 13.42 0.59
C ASP A 24 5.58 13.65 -0.83
N SER A 25 6.90 13.80 -0.96
CA SER A 25 7.56 13.97 -2.26
C SER A 25 7.42 12.71 -3.14
N TRP A 26 7.63 11.53 -2.55
CA TRP A 26 7.51 10.26 -3.25
C TRP A 26 6.10 10.02 -3.78
N LEU A 27 5.06 10.32 -3.00
CA LEU A 27 3.66 10.24 -3.44
C LEU A 27 3.33 11.31 -4.49
N GLY A 28 3.79 12.55 -4.28
CA GLY A 28 3.47 13.69 -5.13
C GLY A 28 4.02 13.56 -6.56
N THR A 29 5.15 12.88 -6.71
CA THR A 29 5.84 12.67 -7.99
C THR A 29 5.36 11.43 -8.78
N ARG A 30 4.49 10.59 -8.21
CA ARG A 30 3.95 9.40 -8.92
C ARG A 30 3.00 9.80 -10.04
N ARG A 31 3.19 9.17 -11.21
CA ARG A 31 2.25 9.22 -12.34
C ARG A 31 0.90 8.65 -11.91
N GLN A 32 -0.18 9.18 -12.47
CA GLN A 32 -1.56 8.81 -12.10
C GLN A 32 -1.83 7.30 -12.17
N ALA A 33 -1.28 6.60 -13.18
CA ALA A 33 -1.43 5.15 -13.31
C ALA A 33 -0.81 4.36 -12.15
N VAL A 34 0.28 4.86 -11.56
CA VAL A 34 1.01 4.19 -10.46
C VAL A 34 0.33 4.41 -9.11
N ARG A 35 -0.46 5.47 -8.97
CA ARG A 35 -1.14 5.84 -7.72
C ARG A 35 -2.14 4.80 -7.22
N LYS A 36 -2.64 3.94 -8.10
CA LYS A 36 -3.56 2.84 -7.75
C LYS A 36 -2.86 1.63 -7.14
N PHE A 37 -1.54 1.63 -7.19
CA PHE A 37 -0.72 0.44 -7.14
C PHE A 37 0.61 0.70 -6.41
N LEU A 38 0.52 1.32 -5.24
CA LEU A 38 1.67 1.67 -4.41
C LEU A 38 2.01 0.52 -3.48
N THR A 39 3.31 0.31 -3.24
CA THR A 39 3.80 -0.68 -2.30
C THR A 39 4.81 -0.04 -1.35
N PRO A 40 4.77 -0.38 -0.05
CA PRO A 40 5.77 0.10 0.91
C PRO A 40 7.18 -0.40 0.56
N LEU A 41 7.27 -1.57 -0.11
CA LEU A 41 8.53 -2.13 -0.61
C LEU A 41 9.17 -1.21 -1.65
N GLN A 42 8.39 -0.67 -2.60
CA GLN A 42 8.93 0.25 -3.59
C GLN A 42 9.37 1.56 -2.93
N PHE A 43 8.60 2.06 -1.96
CA PHE A 43 8.98 3.24 -1.18
C PHE A 43 10.29 3.04 -0.43
N SER A 44 10.45 1.90 0.25
CA SER A 44 11.66 1.51 0.96
C SER A 44 12.89 1.53 0.04
N ILE A 45 12.79 0.89 -1.14
CA ILE A 45 13.88 0.84 -2.14
C ILE A 45 14.21 2.25 -2.67
N ASP A 46 13.19 3.03 -3.02
CA ASP A 46 13.39 4.34 -3.66
C ASP A 46 13.96 5.40 -2.72
N THR A 47 13.78 5.20 -1.41
CA THR A 47 14.09 6.21 -0.39
C THR A 47 15.14 5.77 0.61
N ASP A 48 15.62 4.53 0.53
CA ASP A 48 16.54 3.91 1.49
C ASP A 48 16.00 3.98 2.94
N ILE A 49 14.69 3.79 3.08
CA ILE A 49 14.01 3.70 4.36
C ILE A 49 13.77 2.22 4.65
N ASP A 50 13.97 1.80 5.90
CA ASP A 50 13.74 0.42 6.34
C ASP A 50 12.36 -0.11 5.90
N GLU A 51 12.33 -1.38 5.49
CA GLU A 51 11.14 -2.03 4.94
C GLU A 51 10.02 -2.13 5.99
N GLU A 52 10.33 -2.56 7.21
CA GLU A 52 9.31 -2.71 8.26
C GLU A 52 8.73 -1.38 8.66
N TYR A 53 9.59 -0.36 8.71
CA TYR A 53 9.19 1.00 8.99
C TYR A 53 8.34 1.57 7.86
N SER A 54 8.67 1.27 6.59
CA SER A 54 7.87 1.64 5.42
C SER A 54 6.49 0.99 5.43
N ILE A 55 6.40 -0.30 5.78
CA ILE A 55 5.13 -1.02 5.93
C ILE A 55 4.29 -0.37 7.03
N SER A 56 4.90 -0.08 8.19
CA SER A 56 4.21 0.55 9.31
C SER A 56 3.72 1.95 8.96
N LEU A 57 4.53 2.73 8.23
CA LEU A 57 4.15 4.06 7.75
C LEU A 57 2.97 4.02 6.78
N PHE A 58 2.99 3.09 5.81
CA PHE A 58 1.89 2.89 4.88
C PHE A 58 0.62 2.45 5.58
N ALA A 59 0.75 1.53 6.55
CA ALA A 59 -0.36 1.14 7.41
C ALA A 59 -0.95 2.38 8.07
N ILE A 60 -0.19 3.20 8.78
CA ILE A 60 -0.69 4.43 9.43
C ILE A 60 -1.39 5.38 8.45
N CYS A 61 -0.90 5.50 7.22
CA CYS A 61 -1.50 6.38 6.21
C CYS A 61 -2.90 5.95 5.74
N THR A 62 -3.33 4.72 6.04
CA THR A 62 -4.71 4.26 5.84
C THR A 62 -5.65 4.60 6.99
N ASP A 63 -5.12 5.15 8.09
CA ASP A 63 -5.94 5.51 9.25
C ASP A 63 -7.03 6.52 8.86
N PRO A 64 -8.29 6.37 9.33
CA PRO A 64 -9.38 7.27 8.97
C PRO A 64 -9.10 8.76 9.24
N LYS A 65 -8.20 9.08 10.18
CA LYS A 65 -7.81 10.47 10.48
C LYS A 65 -6.83 11.05 9.46
N ILE A 66 -6.01 10.22 8.83
CA ILE A 66 -4.99 10.63 7.85
C ILE A 66 -5.55 10.48 6.43
N LYS A 67 -6.07 9.28 6.12
CA LYS A 67 -6.84 8.95 4.92
C LYS A 67 -6.16 9.41 3.62
N VAL A 68 -4.85 9.21 3.53
CA VAL A 68 -4.07 9.49 2.32
C VAL A 68 -4.04 8.26 1.43
N LEU A 69 -3.91 7.08 2.03
CA LEU A 69 -3.88 5.80 1.34
C LEU A 69 -5.12 4.97 1.67
N GLN A 70 -5.44 4.04 0.79
CA GLN A 70 -6.40 2.96 1.00
C GLN A 70 -5.74 1.63 0.65
N GLU A 71 -5.83 0.65 1.54
CA GLU A 71 -5.39 -0.71 1.27
C GLU A 71 -6.30 -1.44 0.28
N LYS A 72 -5.69 -2.33 -0.50
CA LYS A 72 -6.35 -3.25 -1.42
C LYS A 72 -5.80 -4.64 -1.23
N TYR A 73 -6.70 -5.60 -1.07
CA TYR A 73 -6.40 -7.01 -0.94
C TYR A 73 -6.64 -7.68 -2.29
N ILE A 74 -5.58 -8.17 -2.91
CA ILE A 74 -5.61 -8.84 -4.20
C ILE A 74 -5.41 -10.33 -3.96
N VAL A 75 -6.39 -11.14 -4.35
CA VAL A 75 -6.27 -12.60 -4.30
C VAL A 75 -5.82 -13.09 -5.67
N GLU A 76 -4.75 -13.88 -5.69
CA GLU A 76 -4.18 -14.47 -6.90
C GLU A 76 -4.44 -15.99 -6.92
N CYS A 77 -4.58 -16.56 -8.10
CA CYS A 77 -4.59 -18.02 -8.25
C CYS A 77 -3.14 -18.55 -8.10
N PRO A 78 -2.90 -19.55 -7.24
CA PRO A 78 -1.56 -20.10 -7.06
C PRO A 78 -1.04 -20.90 -8.27
N HIS A 79 -1.91 -21.29 -9.20
CA HIS A 79 -1.55 -22.13 -10.35
C HIS A 79 -1.16 -21.32 -11.59
N ASP A 80 -1.86 -20.21 -11.86
CA ASP A 80 -1.70 -19.42 -13.08
C ASP A 80 -1.45 -17.92 -12.83
N ASN A 81 -1.40 -17.49 -11.56
CA ASN A 81 -1.24 -16.10 -11.13
C ASN A 81 -2.34 -15.13 -11.63
N THR A 82 -3.49 -15.63 -12.06
CA THR A 82 -4.64 -14.77 -12.38
C THR A 82 -5.19 -14.08 -11.14
N ILE A 83 -5.64 -12.84 -11.30
CA ILE A 83 -6.30 -12.09 -10.22
C ILE A 83 -7.72 -12.63 -10.08
N LEU A 84 -8.02 -13.23 -8.94
CA LEU A 84 -9.32 -13.80 -8.62
C LEU A 84 -10.29 -12.77 -8.03
N GLY A 85 -9.76 -11.76 -7.35
CA GLY A 85 -10.55 -10.70 -6.74
C GLY A 85 -9.70 -9.56 -6.19
N VAL A 86 -10.31 -8.39 -6.09
CA VAL A 86 -9.72 -7.19 -5.47
C VAL A 86 -10.73 -6.64 -4.46
N TYR A 87 -10.31 -6.51 -3.21
CA TYR A 87 -11.15 -6.12 -2.09
C TYR A 87 -10.57 -4.90 -1.38
N THR A 88 -11.42 -4.10 -0.73
CA THR A 88 -11.00 -2.88 -0.02
C THR A 88 -10.93 -3.07 1.49
N SER A 89 -11.44 -4.20 1.98
CA SER A 89 -11.39 -4.59 3.38
C SER A 89 -11.01 -6.06 3.50
N ALA A 90 -10.22 -6.39 4.52
CA ALA A 90 -9.89 -7.77 4.88
C ALA A 90 -11.14 -8.63 5.09
N HIS A 91 -12.23 -8.04 5.61
CA HIS A 91 -13.47 -8.75 5.89
C HIS A 91 -14.26 -9.14 4.63
N GLU A 92 -14.06 -8.41 3.53
CA GLU A 92 -14.70 -8.67 2.23
C GLU A 92 -14.05 -9.84 1.48
N VAL A 93 -12.84 -10.23 1.87
CA VAL A 93 -12.11 -11.33 1.24
C VAL A 93 -12.81 -12.67 1.58
N PRO A 94 -13.30 -13.41 0.56
CA PRO A 94 -13.96 -14.70 0.77
C PRO A 94 -12.94 -15.79 1.12
N HIS A 95 -13.39 -16.86 1.77
CA HIS A 95 -12.54 -18.00 2.13
C HIS A 95 -12.15 -18.86 0.91
N ARG A 96 -13.02 -18.93 -0.10
CA ARG A 96 -12.80 -19.73 -1.31
C ARG A 96 -13.28 -18.94 -2.53
N ILE A 97 -12.53 -19.01 -3.63
CA ILE A 97 -12.88 -18.36 -4.90
C ILE A 97 -12.70 -19.37 -6.03
N LEU A 98 -13.67 -19.42 -6.96
CA LEU A 98 -13.52 -20.21 -8.19
C LEU A 98 -12.57 -19.47 -9.14
N CYS A 99 -11.49 -20.11 -9.53
CA CYS A 99 -10.67 -19.65 -10.64
C CYS A 99 -11.25 -20.19 -11.96
N ASN A 100 -11.58 -19.28 -12.89
CA ASN A 100 -12.16 -19.67 -14.18
C ASN A 100 -11.15 -20.31 -15.14
N GLU A 101 -9.86 -19.98 -15.02
CA GLU A 101 -8.82 -20.51 -15.90
C GLU A 101 -8.47 -21.97 -15.54
N CYS A 102 -8.31 -22.28 -14.25
CA CYS A 102 -8.02 -23.64 -13.81
C CYS A 102 -9.27 -24.46 -13.45
N ASN A 103 -10.45 -23.83 -13.41
CA ASN A 103 -11.73 -24.42 -13.02
C ASN A 103 -11.70 -25.13 -11.65
N GLN A 104 -10.96 -24.54 -10.70
CA GLN A 104 -10.81 -25.06 -9.33
C GLN A 104 -11.19 -23.99 -8.30
N TYR A 105 -11.74 -24.46 -7.18
CA TYR A 105 -11.93 -23.61 -6.01
C TYR A 105 -10.60 -23.46 -5.28
N ILE A 106 -10.13 -22.22 -5.19
CA ILE A 106 -8.91 -21.84 -4.51
C ILE A 106 -9.25 -21.37 -3.10
N ASP A 107 -8.64 -21.99 -2.11
CA ASP A 107 -8.71 -21.53 -0.73
C ASP A 107 -7.83 -20.29 -0.56
N VAL A 108 -8.39 -19.23 0.03
CA VAL A 108 -7.67 -17.98 0.26
C VAL A 108 -6.81 -18.11 1.51
N SER A 109 -5.52 -17.87 1.34
CA SER A 109 -4.49 -17.97 2.36
C SER A 109 -3.54 -16.78 2.26
N LEU A 110 -2.62 -16.65 3.21
CA LEU A 110 -1.60 -15.60 3.18
C LEU A 110 -0.62 -15.73 2.00
N ASN A 111 -0.51 -16.91 1.39
CA ASN A 111 0.43 -17.18 0.30
C ASN A 111 -0.06 -16.62 -1.04
N ASN A 112 -1.36 -16.66 -1.26
CA ASN A 112 -2.02 -16.20 -2.48
C ASN A 112 -2.75 -14.86 -2.32
N LEU A 113 -2.42 -14.12 -1.27
CA LEU A 113 -2.91 -12.77 -1.02
C LEU A 113 -1.78 -11.75 -1.17
N VAL A 114 -2.09 -10.60 -1.75
CA VAL A 114 -1.17 -9.47 -1.91
C VAL A 114 -1.85 -8.18 -1.50
N ILE A 115 -1.15 -7.35 -0.71
CA ILE A 115 -1.64 -6.06 -0.27
C ILE A 115 -0.97 -4.96 -1.10
N TRP A 116 -1.80 -4.12 -1.71
CA TRP A 116 -1.39 -2.92 -2.45
C TRP A 116 -2.08 -1.71 -1.82
N PHE A 117 -1.57 -0.52 -2.10
CA PHE A 117 -2.14 0.73 -1.59
C PHE A 117 -2.52 1.65 -2.75
N GLU A 118 -3.69 2.26 -2.66
CA GLU A 118 -4.14 3.32 -3.55
C GLU A 118 -4.02 4.68 -2.86
N LEU A 119 -3.42 5.65 -3.53
CA LEU A 119 -3.45 7.05 -3.12
C LEU A 119 -4.82 7.64 -3.47
N ILE A 120 -5.64 7.85 -2.46
CA ILE A 120 -7.03 8.33 -2.60
C ILE A 120 -7.16 9.84 -2.53
N GLN A 121 -6.09 10.54 -2.13
CA GLN A 121 -6.06 12.00 -2.08
C GLN A 121 -5.37 12.59 -3.32
N SER A 122 -5.94 13.66 -3.86
CA SER A 122 -5.29 14.44 -4.92
C SER A 122 -4.20 15.35 -4.33
N PRO A 123 -3.02 15.45 -4.98
CA PRO A 123 -1.98 16.35 -4.52
C PRO A 123 -2.46 17.80 -4.62
N GLN A 124 -2.22 18.57 -3.57
CA GLN A 124 -2.36 20.01 -3.61
C GLN A 124 -1.10 20.56 -4.27
N LEU A 125 -1.26 21.12 -5.47
CA LEU A 125 -0.18 21.88 -6.07
C LEU A 125 0.06 23.11 -5.18
N PRO A 126 1.29 23.35 -4.70
CA PRO A 126 1.59 24.64 -4.11
C PRO A 126 1.18 25.70 -5.13
N GLN A 127 0.44 26.73 -4.70
CA GLN A 127 0.01 27.82 -5.59
C GLN A 127 1.25 28.39 -6.27
N GLN A 128 1.53 27.93 -7.49
CA GLN A 128 2.65 28.41 -8.27
C GLN A 128 2.21 29.75 -8.84
N ASN A 129 2.56 30.83 -8.13
CA ASN A 129 2.75 32.11 -8.79
C ASN A 129 3.75 31.85 -9.92
N GLY A 130 3.26 32.01 -11.15
CA GLY A 130 3.70 31.23 -12.31
C GLY A 130 5.20 31.10 -12.51
N LYS A 131 5.65 29.85 -12.75
CA LYS A 131 6.73 29.50 -13.67
C LYS A 131 6.64 27.99 -13.93
N LYS A 132 6.21 27.64 -15.14
CA LYS A 132 6.18 26.26 -15.65
C LYS A 132 7.61 25.82 -15.91
N ASP A 133 8.21 25.09 -14.98
CA ASP A 133 9.35 24.22 -15.29
C ASP A 133 8.87 22.77 -15.32
N ILE A 134 8.76 22.25 -16.54
CA ILE A 134 8.42 20.86 -16.83
C ILE A 134 9.64 20.01 -16.46
N SER A 135 9.72 19.60 -15.20
CA SER A 135 10.71 18.61 -14.77
C SER A 135 10.27 17.24 -15.28
N ARG A 136 11.04 16.68 -16.23
CA ARG A 136 10.91 15.31 -16.73
C ARG A 136 11.10 14.36 -15.55
N GLY A 137 10.01 13.73 -15.10
CA GLY A 137 10.04 12.75 -14.02
C GLY A 137 10.92 11.55 -14.38
N ASN A 138 11.93 11.28 -13.55
CA ASN A 138 12.77 10.08 -13.63
C ASN A 138 11.90 8.82 -13.62
N ASP A 139 12.17 7.92 -14.57
CA ASP A 139 11.63 6.56 -14.57
C ASP A 139 12.27 5.77 -13.42
N ILE A 140 11.60 5.75 -12.27
CA ILE A 140 11.96 4.87 -11.17
C ILE A 140 11.51 3.45 -11.54
N ARG A 141 12.39 2.73 -12.25
CA ARG A 141 12.23 1.31 -12.61
C ARG A 141 12.77 0.41 -11.50
N GLY A 142 12.09 0.39 -10.36
CA GLY A 142 12.05 -0.80 -9.51
C GLY A 142 10.70 -1.47 -9.76
N LYS A 143 10.67 -2.75 -10.12
CA LYS A 143 9.45 -3.56 -9.99
C LYS A 143 9.50 -4.23 -8.63
N ALA A 144 9.27 -3.50 -7.54
CA ALA A 144 9.00 -4.17 -6.28
C ALA A 144 7.69 -4.95 -6.41
N GLY A 145 7.72 -6.23 -6.07
CA GLY A 145 6.49 -7.04 -5.96
C GLY A 145 5.53 -6.45 -4.92
N GLY A 146 4.26 -6.87 -4.97
CA GLY A 146 3.29 -6.45 -3.96
C GLY A 146 3.64 -6.98 -2.55
N LEU A 147 3.05 -6.35 -1.52
CA LEU A 147 3.31 -6.73 -0.13
C LEU A 147 2.60 -8.05 0.18
N ARG A 148 3.37 -9.14 0.33
CA ARG A 148 2.83 -10.42 0.80
C ARG A 148 2.57 -10.35 2.31
N PRO A 149 1.40 -10.79 2.82
CA PRO A 149 1.08 -10.80 4.25
C PRO A 149 2.14 -11.49 5.12
N ALA A 150 2.76 -12.56 4.61
CA ALA A 150 3.82 -13.29 5.30
C ALA A 150 5.06 -12.42 5.65
N ARG A 151 5.26 -11.28 4.97
CA ARG A 151 6.37 -10.35 5.23
C ARG A 151 6.03 -9.29 6.29
N ILE A 152 4.77 -9.19 6.71
CA ILE A 152 4.36 -8.24 7.73
C ILE A 152 4.82 -8.77 9.10
N LYS A 153 5.91 -8.20 9.62
CA LYS A 153 6.38 -8.51 10.98
C LYS A 153 5.40 -7.97 12.03
N LYS A 154 5.51 -8.48 13.26
CA LYS A 154 4.61 -8.22 14.40
C LYS A 154 4.71 -6.80 14.98
N THR A 155 4.86 -5.74 14.18
CA THR A 155 4.59 -4.40 14.72
C THR A 155 3.07 -4.27 14.92
N PRO A 156 2.58 -3.76 16.06
CA PRO A 156 1.15 -3.66 16.32
C PRO A 156 0.40 -2.92 15.21
N THR A 157 1.04 -1.90 14.65
CA THR A 157 0.47 -1.04 13.61
C THR A 157 0.35 -1.73 12.26
N ALA A 158 1.37 -2.49 11.83
CA ALA A 158 1.28 -3.21 10.57
C ALA A 158 0.34 -4.43 10.68
N ARG A 159 0.22 -5.00 11.88
CA ARG A 159 -0.66 -6.15 12.15
C ARG A 159 -2.13 -5.85 11.86
N ARG A 160 -2.56 -4.59 11.97
CA ARG A 160 -3.93 -4.17 11.64
C ARG A 160 -4.34 -4.50 10.20
N LEU A 161 -3.37 -4.58 9.28
CA LEU A 161 -3.60 -4.99 7.89
C LEU A 161 -3.98 -6.47 7.75
N LEU A 162 -3.78 -7.25 8.82
CA LEU A 162 -4.11 -8.67 8.90
C LEU A 162 -5.32 -8.95 9.79
N ASP A 163 -5.82 -7.94 10.52
CA ASP A 163 -6.97 -8.09 11.38
C ASP A 163 -8.19 -8.47 10.53
N GLY A 164 -8.85 -9.58 10.88
CA GLY A 164 -9.92 -10.18 10.09
C GLY A 164 -9.48 -11.27 9.10
N LEU A 165 -8.22 -11.28 8.64
CA LEU A 165 -7.65 -12.39 7.85
C LEU A 165 -7.14 -13.51 8.77
N ASP A 166 -6.39 -13.14 9.82
CA ASP A 166 -5.71 -14.09 10.73
C ASP A 166 -6.70 -14.96 11.54
N GLU A 167 -7.84 -14.40 11.95
CA GLU A 167 -8.89 -15.14 12.69
C GLU A 167 -9.58 -16.20 11.81
N ARG A 168 -9.66 -15.92 10.51
CA ARG A 168 -10.33 -16.77 9.51
C ARG A 168 -9.43 -17.87 8.96
N ILE A 169 -8.14 -17.58 8.78
CA ILE A 169 -7.16 -18.53 8.22
C ILE A 169 -6.72 -19.56 9.27
N ARG A 170 -6.75 -19.21 10.57
CA ARG A 170 -6.40 -20.16 11.65
C ARG A 170 -7.53 -21.10 12.06
N SER A 171 -8.76 -20.85 11.62
CA SER A 171 -9.95 -21.62 11.98
C SER A 171 -10.36 -22.67 10.94
N SER A 172 -9.58 -22.79 9.87
CA SER A 172 -9.70 -23.75 8.76
C SER A 172 -8.48 -24.66 8.68
#